data_AF-A0A7Z8P4W5-F1
#
_entry.id   AF-A0A7Z8P4W5-F1
#
_cell.length_a   1.000
_cell.length_b   1.000
_cell.length_c   1.000
_cell.angle_alpha   90.00
_cell.angle_beta   90.00
_cell.angle_gamma   90.00
#
_symmetry.space_group_name_H-M   'P 1'
#
loop_
_entity.id
_entity.type
_entity.pdbx_description
1 polymer ?
#
loop_
_entity_poly.entity_id
_entity_poly.type
_entity_poly.pdbx_seq_one_letter_code
_entity_poly.pdbx_strand_id
1 'polypeptide(L)'
;MTYDDSADSVIFREVQKFRQIWLLALLLVTTGLTWYGAIEQLVYGRPFGSNPASDEGMLAILIGMGIIFPIFMLSIRLVFVVRNSGLYLKFFPFHLSFKHFPFSDIISAEVVRYRPLRDYGGWGIRYGRNGKAYNISGNKGLMLEFRNGKRLLLGSQEPDVLKMSIEQGRNREGY
;
A
#
# COMPACT_ATOMS: atom_id res chain seq x y z
N MET A 1 1.35 -14.29 -29.56
CA MET A 1 2.75 -13.83 -29.49
C MET A 1 3.17 -13.96 -28.03
N THR A 2 3.71 -15.13 -27.69
CA THR A 2 4.08 -15.50 -26.32
C THR A 2 5.42 -14.85 -26.00
N TYR A 3 5.38 -13.73 -25.29
CA TYR A 3 6.57 -13.17 -24.65
C TYR A 3 7.05 -14.20 -23.63
N ASP A 4 8.31 -14.60 -23.75
CA ASP A 4 8.91 -15.62 -22.91
C ASP A 4 9.12 -15.07 -21.49
N ASP A 5 8.10 -15.23 -20.64
CA ASP A 5 8.11 -14.89 -19.21
C ASP A 5 9.14 -15.71 -18.40
N SER A 6 9.85 -16.68 -19.02
CA SER A 6 10.83 -17.53 -18.33
C SER A 6 12.23 -16.92 -18.19
N ALA A 7 12.53 -15.82 -18.88
CA ALA A 7 13.85 -15.17 -18.82
C ALA A 7 13.99 -14.07 -17.74
N ASP A 8 12.90 -13.50 -17.24
CA ASP A 8 12.95 -12.39 -16.26
C ASP A 8 12.75 -12.87 -14.82
N SER A 9 13.82 -13.46 -14.27
CA SER A 9 13.85 -14.03 -12.93
C SER A 9 13.57 -12.98 -11.85
N VAL A 10 12.74 -13.33 -10.87
CA VAL A 10 12.49 -12.50 -9.68
C VAL A 10 13.69 -12.59 -8.74
N ILE A 11 14.34 -11.45 -8.47
CA ILE A 11 15.46 -11.32 -7.53
C ILE A 11 14.93 -11.10 -6.11
N PHE A 12 13.92 -10.26 -5.97
CA PHE A 12 13.33 -9.93 -4.67
C PHE A 12 11.83 -9.67 -4.81
N ARG A 13 11.08 -10.03 -3.76
CA ARG A 13 9.64 -9.76 -3.70
C ARG A 13 9.20 -9.49 -2.28
N GLU A 14 8.60 -8.32 -2.07
CA GLU A 14 8.00 -7.92 -0.80
C GLU A 14 6.52 -7.63 -0.99
N VAL A 15 5.68 -8.13 -0.09
CA VAL A 15 4.25 -7.82 -0.03
C VAL A 15 3.91 -7.30 1.35
N GLN A 16 3.48 -6.04 1.41
CA GLN A 16 3.06 -5.39 2.63
C GLN A 16 1.54 -5.19 2.64
N LYS A 17 0.96 -5.24 3.84
CA LYS A 17 -0.47 -4.97 4.11
C LYS A 17 -0.59 -4.16 5.39
N PHE A 18 -1.67 -3.38 5.51
CA PHE A 18 -1.99 -2.67 6.76
C PHE A 18 -2.42 -3.67 7.85
N ARG A 19 -1.44 -4.18 8.60
CA ARG A 19 -1.62 -5.16 9.69
C ARG A 19 -1.37 -4.58 11.08
N GLN A 20 -1.25 -3.26 11.19
CA GLN A 20 -1.08 -2.60 12.48
C GLN A 20 -2.31 -2.86 13.34
N ILE A 21 -2.10 -3.37 14.56
CA ILE A 21 -3.18 -3.80 15.47
C ILE A 21 -4.17 -2.66 15.73
N TRP A 22 -3.69 -1.43 15.90
CA TRP A 22 -4.56 -0.27 16.14
C TRP A 22 -5.48 0.06 14.95
N LEU A 23 -5.02 -0.15 13.71
CA LEU A 23 -5.85 0.02 12.52
C LEU A 23 -6.90 -1.09 12.40
N LEU A 24 -6.50 -2.33 12.68
CA LEU A 24 -7.42 -3.46 12.66
C LEU A 24 -8.48 -3.36 13.76
N ALA A 25 -8.09 -2.91 14.96
CA ALA A 25 -9.01 -2.65 16.05
C ALA A 25 -9.99 -1.52 15.72
N LEU A 26 -9.50 -0.41 15.14
CA LEU A 26 -10.35 0.68 14.69
C LEU A 26 -11.36 0.20 13.63
N LEU A 27 -10.89 -0.57 12.65
CA LEU A 27 -11.75 -1.14 11.61
C LEU A 27 -12.82 -2.08 12.21
N LEU A 28 -12.43 -2.95 13.14
CA LEU A 28 -13.32 -3.89 13.78
C LEU A 28 -14.38 -3.18 14.63
N VAL A 29 -14.00 -2.15 15.38
CA VAL A 29 -14.94 -1.35 16.18
C VAL A 29 -15.95 -0.62 15.30
N THR A 30 -15.50 0.09 14.26
CA THR A 30 -16.41 0.84 13.39
C THR A 30 -17.34 -0.08 12.61
N THR A 31 -16.83 -1.22 12.14
CA THR A 31 -17.63 -2.25 11.46
C THR A 31 -18.62 -2.90 12.42
N GLY A 32 -18.17 -3.30 13.61
CA GLY A 32 -19.00 -3.92 14.63
C GLY A 32 -20.15 -3.00 15.09
N LEU A 33 -19.87 -1.71 15.30
CA LEU A 33 -20.90 -0.72 15.63
C LEU A 33 -21.91 -0.55 14.50
N THR A 34 -21.44 -0.54 13.24
CA THR A 34 -22.34 -0.46 12.08
C THR A 34 -23.28 -1.66 12.01
N TRP A 35 -22.74 -2.87 12.20
CA TRP A 35 -23.55 -4.10 12.22
C TRP A 35 -24.52 -4.14 13.39
N TYR A 36 -24.08 -3.77 14.59
CA TYR A 36 -24.94 -3.68 15.77
C TYR A 36 -26.11 -2.72 15.54
N GLY A 37 -25.83 -1.51 15.06
CA GLY A 37 -26.87 -0.52 14.76
C GLY A 37 -27.86 -0.99 13.69
N ALA A 38 -27.36 -1.66 12.66
CA ALA A 38 -28.21 -2.24 11.61
C ALA A 38 -29.10 -3.38 12.15
N ILE A 39 -28.60 -4.22 13.05
CA ILE A 39 -29.40 -5.28 13.68
C ILE A 39 -30.49 -4.66 14.58
N GLU A 40 -30.13 -3.71 15.45
CA GLU A 40 -31.10 -3.03 16.32
C GLU A 40 -32.22 -2.38 15.49
N GLN A 41 -31.86 -1.66 14.43
CA GLN A 41 -32.84 -0.92 13.63
C GLN A 41 -33.62 -1.81 12.67
N LEU A 42 -32.96 -2.61 11.83
CA LEU A 42 -33.60 -3.35 10.74
C LEU A 42 -34.23 -4.67 11.19
N VAL A 43 -33.74 -5.28 12.29
CA VAL A 43 -34.24 -6.57 12.79
C VAL A 43 -35.14 -6.37 14.00
N TYR A 44 -34.71 -5.57 14.98
CA TYR A 44 -35.48 -5.36 16.21
C TYR A 44 -36.40 -4.14 16.17
N GLY A 45 -36.35 -3.31 15.13
CA GLY A 45 -37.17 -2.11 14.99
C GLY A 45 -36.85 -1.01 16.01
N ARG A 46 -35.70 -1.09 16.67
CA ARG A 46 -35.27 -0.13 17.70
C ARG A 46 -34.37 0.92 17.06
N PRO A 47 -34.66 2.22 17.17
CA PRO A 47 -33.82 3.25 16.59
C PRO A 47 -32.42 3.22 17.22
N PHE A 48 -31.39 3.23 16.38
CA PHE A 48 -30.00 3.28 16.84
C PHE A 48 -29.48 4.72 16.82
N GLY A 49 -29.04 5.21 17.99
CA GLY A 49 -28.56 6.57 18.19
C GLY A 49 -29.66 7.59 18.49
N SER A 50 -29.27 8.86 18.67
CA SER A 50 -30.21 9.96 19.00
C SER A 50 -30.91 10.55 17.78
N ASN A 51 -30.39 10.29 16.57
CA ASN A 51 -30.98 10.69 15.30
C ASN A 51 -30.82 9.53 14.29
N PRO A 52 -31.73 8.53 14.34
CA PRO A 52 -31.60 7.33 13.51
C PRO A 52 -31.76 7.66 12.02
N ALA A 53 -31.01 6.97 11.18
CA ALA A 53 -31.24 7.01 9.73
C ALA A 53 -32.60 6.38 9.40
N SER A 54 -33.13 6.62 8.19
CA SER A 54 -34.20 5.75 7.67
C SER A 54 -33.68 4.32 7.49
N ASP A 55 -34.58 3.33 7.40
CA ASP A 55 -34.17 1.93 7.21
C ASP A 55 -33.37 1.73 5.91
N GLU A 56 -33.78 2.41 4.84
CA GLU A 56 -33.02 2.46 3.58
C GLU A 56 -31.63 3.09 3.78
N GLY A 57 -31.55 4.17 4.56
CA GLY A 57 -30.29 4.83 4.90
C GLY A 57 -29.38 3.93 5.72
N MET A 58 -29.93 3.21 6.70
CA MET A 58 -29.19 2.24 7.52
C MET A 58 -28.70 1.07 6.66
N LEU A 59 -29.51 0.57 5.73
CA LEU A 59 -29.09 -0.46 4.77
C LEU A 59 -27.93 0.01 3.89
N ALA A 60 -28.00 1.25 3.37
CA ALA A 60 -26.91 1.83 2.59
C ALA A 60 -25.62 1.98 3.42
N ILE A 61 -25.72 2.40 4.68
CA ILE A 61 -24.60 2.48 5.61
C ILE A 61 -24.02 1.08 5.90
N LEU A 62 -24.86 0.07 6.11
CA LEU A 62 -24.42 -1.31 6.33
C LEU A 62 -23.63 -1.84 5.14
N ILE A 63 -24.14 -1.65 3.91
CA ILE A 63 -23.45 -2.07 2.70
C ILE A 63 -22.13 -1.32 2.54
N GLY A 64 -22.15 0.01 2.68
CA GLY A 64 -20.98 0.86 2.51
C GLY A 64 -19.91 0.65 3.58
N MET A 65 -20.25 0.91 4.85
CA MET A 65 -19.33 0.90 5.98
C MET A 65 -19.19 -0.46 6.66
N GLY A 66 -20.21 -1.30 6.61
CA GLY A 66 -20.20 -2.62 7.23
C GLY A 66 -19.62 -3.73 6.35
N ILE A 67 -19.62 -3.56 5.02
CA ILE A 67 -19.18 -4.59 4.06
C ILE A 67 -18.10 -4.06 3.10
N ILE A 68 -18.42 -3.05 2.29
CA ILE A 68 -17.51 -2.57 1.23
C ILE A 68 -16.24 -1.97 1.82
N PHE A 69 -16.35 -1.09 2.81
CA PHE A 69 -15.21 -0.41 3.42
C PHE A 69 -14.22 -1.38 4.09
N PRO A 70 -14.65 -2.39 4.90
CA PRO A 70 -13.76 -3.40 5.44
C PRO A 70 -13.07 -4.26 4.37
N ILE A 71 -13.82 -4.70 3.35
CA ILE A 71 -13.25 -5.44 2.22
C ILE A 71 -12.19 -4.58 1.52
N PHE A 72 -12.50 -3.31 1.25
CA PHE A 72 -11.57 -2.36 0.66
C PHE A 72 -10.30 -2.22 1.51
N MET A 73 -10.43 -1.93 2.81
CA MET A 73 -9.29 -1.79 3.73
C MET A 73 -8.41 -3.04 3.77
N LEU A 74 -9.01 -4.23 3.88
CA LEU A 74 -8.29 -5.50 3.93
C LEU A 74 -7.66 -5.90 2.58
N SER A 75 -8.19 -5.39 1.48
CA SER A 75 -7.65 -5.62 0.14
C SER A 75 -6.34 -4.85 -0.11
N ILE A 76 -6.10 -3.76 0.64
CA ILE A 76 -4.97 -2.87 0.38
C ILE A 76 -3.65 -3.59 0.58
N ARG A 77 -2.81 -3.56 -0.45
CA ARG A 77 -1.46 -4.13 -0.41
C ARG A 77 -0.49 -3.37 -1.29
N LEU A 78 0.73 -3.26 -0.81
CA LEU A 78 1.88 -2.73 -1.55
C LEU A 78 2.79 -3.89 -1.89
N VAL A 79 3.13 -4.01 -3.17
CA VAL A 79 3.97 -5.08 -3.70
C VAL A 79 5.17 -4.44 -4.38
N PHE A 80 6.36 -4.86 -3.97
CA PHE A 80 7.62 -4.61 -4.66
C PHE A 80 8.10 -5.92 -5.28
N VAL A 81 8.51 -5.88 -6.53
CA VAL A 81 9.18 -7.01 -7.19
C VAL A 81 10.38 -6.45 -7.92
N VAL A 82 11.58 -6.93 -7.59
CA VAL A 82 12.78 -6.63 -8.35
C VAL A 82 13.02 -7.81 -9.29
N ARG A 83 13.11 -7.53 -10.59
CA ARG A 83 13.44 -8.49 -11.65
C ARG A 83 14.71 -8.04 -12.36
N ASN A 84 15.20 -8.81 -13.33
CA ASN A 84 16.38 -8.41 -14.11
C ASN A 84 16.10 -7.16 -14.96
N SER A 85 14.87 -7.00 -15.42
CA SER A 85 14.43 -5.85 -16.22
C SER A 85 14.17 -4.57 -15.42
N GLY A 86 14.14 -4.62 -14.08
CA GLY A 86 13.93 -3.43 -13.24
C GLY A 86 13.08 -3.66 -12.00
N LEU A 87 12.64 -2.56 -11.40
CA LEU A 87 11.75 -2.55 -10.24
C LEU A 87 10.29 -2.44 -10.68
N TYR A 88 9.46 -3.33 -10.18
CA TYR A 88 8.02 -3.34 -10.37
C TYR A 88 7.31 -3.03 -9.06
N LEU A 89 6.40 -2.06 -9.10
CA LEU A 89 5.64 -1.61 -7.94
C LEU A 89 4.14 -1.65 -8.23
N LYS A 90 3.37 -2.26 -7.33
CA LYS A 90 1.91 -2.23 -7.38
C LYS A 90 1.34 -1.91 -6.01
N PHE A 91 0.47 -0.90 -5.95
CA PHE A 91 -0.24 -0.53 -4.74
C PHE A 91 -1.74 -0.79 -4.97
N PHE A 92 -2.18 -2.01 -4.75
CA PHE A 92 -3.57 -2.39 -4.97
C PHE A 92 -4.45 -1.88 -3.82
N PRO A 93 -5.68 -1.39 -4.07
CA PRO A 93 -6.38 -1.30 -5.37
C PRO A 93 -6.11 -0.01 -6.16
N PHE A 94 -5.30 0.93 -5.66
CA PHE A 94 -5.03 2.22 -6.32
C PHE A 94 -4.23 2.10 -7.63
N HIS A 95 -3.47 1.01 -7.80
CA HIS A 95 -2.84 0.61 -9.05
C HIS A 95 -3.29 -0.80 -9.43
N LEU A 96 -3.96 -0.91 -10.58
CA LEU A 96 -4.44 -2.20 -11.11
C LEU A 96 -3.33 -2.98 -11.84
N SER A 97 -2.36 -2.28 -12.43
CA SER A 97 -1.16 -2.84 -13.04
C SER A 97 0.10 -2.50 -12.25
N PHE A 98 1.21 -3.21 -12.52
CA PHE A 98 2.51 -2.84 -12.00
C PHE A 98 3.04 -1.61 -12.73
N LYS A 99 3.64 -0.69 -11.97
CA LYS A 99 4.49 0.37 -12.49
C LYS A 99 5.91 -0.17 -12.58
N HIS A 100 6.50 -0.10 -13.76
CA HIS A 100 7.87 -0.51 -14.02
C HIS A 100 8.79 0.70 -13.95
N PHE A 101 9.94 0.51 -13.29
CA PHE A 101 11.01 1.47 -13.17
C PHE A 101 12.29 0.78 -13.66
N PRO A 102 12.75 1.06 -14.88
CA PRO A 102 14.00 0.54 -15.41
C PRO A 102 15.17 0.89 -14.51
N PHE A 103 16.15 -0.01 -14.43
CA PHE A 103 17.38 0.23 -13.66
C PHE A 103 18.20 1.38 -14.24
N SER A 104 18.24 1.49 -15.57
CA SER A 104 18.82 2.61 -16.29
C SER A 104 18.30 3.98 -15.84
N ASP A 105 17.05 4.10 -15.36
CA ASP A 105 16.48 5.37 -14.86
C ASP A 105 16.92 5.72 -13.44
N ILE A 106 17.40 4.74 -12.66
CA ILE A 106 17.76 4.91 -11.25
C ILE A 106 19.22 5.36 -11.15
N ILE A 107 19.46 6.54 -10.59
CA ILE A 107 20.81 7.05 -10.32
C ILE A 107 21.35 6.41 -9.04
N SER A 108 20.61 6.50 -7.94
CA SER A 108 21.06 6.05 -6.62
C SER A 108 19.94 5.34 -5.85
N ALA A 109 20.35 4.47 -4.92
CA ALA A 109 19.47 3.72 -4.03
C ALA A 109 20.08 3.72 -2.61
N GLU A 110 19.45 4.46 -1.69
CA GLU A 110 19.98 4.67 -0.34
C GLU A 110 19.00 4.22 0.74
N VAL A 111 19.48 3.39 1.66
CA VAL A 111 18.69 3.00 2.83
C VAL A 111 18.55 4.21 3.74
N VAL A 112 17.31 4.62 4.01
CA VAL A 112 17.01 5.80 4.80
C VAL A 112 16.08 5.47 5.95
N ARG A 113 16.23 6.23 7.03
CA ARG A 113 15.24 6.34 8.08
C ARG A 113 14.44 7.62 7.88
N TYR A 114 13.12 7.52 7.94
CA TYR A 114 12.21 8.65 7.76
C TYR A 114 11.17 8.69 8.88
N ARG A 115 10.46 9.80 9.05
CA ARG A 115 9.38 9.96 10.02
C ARG A 115 8.05 10.00 9.27
N PRO A 116 7.27 8.91 9.21
CA PRO A 116 6.10 8.81 8.33
C PRO A 116 5.11 9.99 8.47
N LEU A 117 4.73 10.33 9.71
CA LEU A 117 3.79 11.41 9.98
C LEU A 117 4.35 12.79 9.62
N ARG A 118 5.60 13.08 9.98
CA ARG A 118 6.21 14.41 9.81
C ARG A 118 6.67 14.67 8.38
N ASP A 119 7.29 13.67 7.75
CA ASP A 119 7.98 13.85 6.47
C ASP A 119 7.04 13.62 5.28
N TYR A 120 5.95 12.84 5.48
CA TYR A 120 5.02 12.43 4.42
C TYR A 120 3.52 12.49 4.79
N GLY A 121 3.16 12.89 6.01
CA GLY A 121 1.76 12.97 6.42
C GLY A 121 1.10 11.61 6.67
N GLY A 122 1.88 10.57 6.93
CA GLY A 122 1.40 9.22 7.26
C GLY A 122 1.86 8.14 6.30
N TRP A 123 1.07 7.07 6.22
CA TRP A 123 1.33 5.90 5.38
C TRP A 123 0.44 5.88 4.13
N GLY A 124 0.89 5.21 3.08
CA GLY A 124 0.19 5.02 1.82
C GLY A 124 0.96 5.55 0.62
N ILE A 125 0.23 6.09 -0.35
CA ILE A 125 0.80 6.86 -1.47
C ILE A 125 0.86 8.32 -1.02
N ARG A 126 2.07 8.84 -0.81
CA ARG A 126 2.27 10.20 -0.26
C ARG A 126 3.20 11.03 -1.12
N TYR A 127 3.10 12.35 -0.93
CA TYR A 127 3.99 13.35 -1.52
C TYR A 127 4.49 14.24 -0.39
N GLY A 128 5.79 14.34 -0.25
CA GLY A 128 6.45 15.16 0.76
C GLY A 128 7.59 15.97 0.14
N ARG A 129 8.34 16.66 1.00
CA ARG A 129 9.50 17.47 0.56
C ARG A 129 10.56 16.64 -0.16
N ASN A 130 10.68 15.36 0.17
CA ASN A 130 11.63 14.42 -0.42
C ASN A 130 11.04 13.61 -1.60
N GLY A 131 9.99 14.14 -2.24
CA GLY A 131 9.35 13.50 -3.38
C GLY A 131 8.21 12.54 -2.98
N LYS A 132 7.97 11.54 -3.83
CA LYS A 132 6.88 10.59 -3.65
C LYS A 132 7.28 9.50 -2.65
N ALA A 133 6.32 8.94 -1.92
CA ALA A 133 6.54 7.76 -1.08
C ALA A 133 5.46 6.71 -1.32
N TYR A 134 5.88 5.45 -1.29
CA TYR A 134 5.02 4.29 -1.12
C TYR A 134 5.43 3.57 0.15
N ASN A 135 4.58 3.59 1.16
CA ASN A 135 4.84 2.88 2.41
C ASN A 135 3.54 2.36 3.03
N ILE A 136 3.64 1.29 3.82
CA ILE A 136 2.50 0.76 4.57
C ILE A 136 2.75 0.83 6.08
N SER A 137 3.97 0.58 6.54
CA SER A 137 4.30 0.59 7.96
C SER A 137 5.78 0.90 8.19
N GLY A 138 6.18 1.07 9.46
CA GLY A 138 7.56 1.29 9.84
C GLY A 138 8.07 2.69 9.51
N ASN A 139 9.39 2.86 9.63
CA ASN A 139 10.09 4.14 9.50
C ASN A 139 11.44 4.01 8.76
N LYS A 140 11.65 2.90 8.06
CA LYS A 140 12.81 2.62 7.22
C LYS A 140 12.36 2.30 5.81
N GLY A 141 13.23 2.53 4.84
CA GLY A 141 12.95 2.28 3.44
C GLY A 141 14.14 2.56 2.55
N LEU A 142 13.92 2.43 1.25
CA LEU A 142 14.90 2.73 0.22
C LEU A 142 14.49 4.02 -0.51
N MET A 143 15.35 5.02 -0.50
CA MET A 143 15.19 6.22 -1.30
C MET A 143 15.83 5.99 -2.66
N LEU A 144 15.03 6.11 -3.72
CA LEU A 144 15.51 6.11 -5.10
C LEU A 144 15.56 7.54 -5.63
N GLU A 145 16.64 7.85 -6.33
CA GLU A 145 16.77 9.06 -7.14
C GLU A 145 16.81 8.67 -8.61
N PHE A 146 16.00 9.34 -9.43
CA PHE A 146 15.90 9.05 -10.86
C PHE A 146 16.63 10.11 -11.69
N ARG A 147 16.99 9.76 -12.94
CA ARG A 147 17.65 10.68 -13.89
C ARG A 147 16.92 11.98 -14.16
N ASN A 148 15.60 11.99 -14.01
CA ASN A 148 14.77 13.18 -14.17
C ASN A 148 14.70 14.06 -12.89
N GLY A 149 15.56 13.81 -11.90
CA GLY A 149 15.60 14.53 -10.62
C GLY A 149 14.48 14.19 -9.65
N LYS A 150 13.54 13.29 -10.02
CA LYS A 150 12.48 12.86 -9.12
C LYS A 150 13.04 11.88 -8.08
N ARG A 151 12.45 11.92 -6.89
CA ARG A 151 12.78 11.03 -5.77
C ARG A 151 11.57 10.17 -5.38
N LEU A 152 11.84 8.91 -5.04
CA LEU A 152 10.83 7.96 -4.60
C LEU A 152 11.31 7.19 -3.38
N LEU A 153 10.59 7.32 -2.27
CA LEU A 153 10.78 6.50 -1.09
C LEU A 153 9.93 5.22 -1.19
N LEU A 154 10.58 4.08 -0.99
CA LEU A 154 9.96 2.77 -0.84
C LEU A 154 10.07 2.33 0.62
N GLY A 155 9.00 2.46 1.40
CA GLY A 155 8.98 1.94 2.76
C GLY A 155 9.03 0.41 2.74
N SER A 156 10.09 -0.18 3.30
CA SER A 156 10.37 -1.62 3.23
C SER A 156 10.67 -2.16 4.62
N GLN A 157 10.29 -3.41 4.89
CA GLN A 157 10.70 -4.12 6.10
C GLN A 157 12.12 -4.69 5.98
N GLU A 158 12.62 -4.83 4.75
CA GLU A 158 13.95 -5.38 4.42
C GLU A 158 14.70 -4.42 3.48
N PRO A 159 14.94 -3.16 3.88
CA PRO A 159 15.45 -2.12 2.98
C PRO A 159 16.85 -2.44 2.45
N ASP A 160 17.68 -3.12 3.25
CA ASP A 160 19.03 -3.54 2.85
C ASP A 160 18.99 -4.63 1.76
N VAL A 161 18.12 -5.63 1.91
CA VAL A 161 17.92 -6.69 0.91
C VAL A 161 17.35 -6.11 -0.38
N LEU A 162 16.38 -5.19 -0.27
CA LEU A 162 15.83 -4.48 -1.42
C LEU A 162 16.92 -3.67 -2.16
N LYS A 163 17.79 -2.97 -1.43
CA LYS A 163 18.93 -2.24 -2.00
C LYS A 163 19.86 -3.19 -2.77
N MET A 164 20.32 -4.25 -2.11
CA MET A 164 21.22 -5.25 -2.73
C MET A 164 20.62 -5.84 -4.00
N SER A 165 19.31 -6.11 -3.99
CA SER A 165 18.60 -6.66 -5.15
C SER A 165 18.55 -5.70 -6.33
N ILE A 166 18.37 -4.39 -6.07
CA ILE A 166 18.43 -3.35 -7.11
C ILE A 166 19.86 -3.22 -7.66
N GLU A 167 20.87 -3.21 -6.80
CA GLU A 167 22.27 -3.13 -7.22
C GLU A 167 22.68 -4.36 -8.05
N GLN A 168 22.26 -5.55 -7.65
CA GLN A 168 22.47 -6.79 -8.41
C GLN A 168 21.83 -6.71 -9.80
N GLY A 169 20.59 -6.22 -9.90
CA GLY A 169 19.90 -6.06 -11.18
C GLY A 169 20.58 -5.04 -12.10
N ARG A 170 21.02 -3.91 -11.54
CA ARG A 170 21.77 -2.86 -12.27
C ARG A 170 23.09 -3.38 -12.84
N ASN A 171 23.83 -4.18 -12.08
CA ASN A 171 25.10 -4.73 -12.53
C ASN A 171 24.94 -5.72 -13.70
N ARG A 172 23.77 -6.33 -13.86
CA ARG A 172 23.47 -7.24 -14.98
C ARG A 172 23.06 -6.51 -16.26
N GLU A 173 22.47 -5.32 -16.15
CA GLU A 173 22.08 -4.49 -17.31
C GLU A 173 23.30 -3.79 -17.96
N GLY A 174 24.42 -3.69 -17.23
CA GLY A 174 25.67 -3.10 -17.71
C GLY A 174 26.60 -4.05 -18.51
N TYR A 175 26.17 -5.30 -18.74
CA TYR A 175 26.81 -6.28 -19.62
C TYR A 175 25.92 -6.53 -20.83
#